data_AF-A0A7J9ADV8-F1
#
_entry.id   AF-A0A7J9ADV8-F1
#
_cell.length_a   1.000
_cell.length_b   1.000
_cell.length_c   1.000
_cell.angle_alpha   90.00
_cell.angle_beta   90.00
_cell.angle_gamma   90.00
#
_symmetry.space_group_name_H-M   'P 1'
#
loop_
_entity.id
_entity.type
_entity.pdbx_description
1 polymer ?
#
loop_
_entity_poly.entity_id
_entity_poly.type
_entity_poly.pdbx_seq_one_letter_code
_entity_poly.pdbx_strand_id
1 'polypeptide(L)'
;MEVMGLMLGEFVDEYTVRVVDVFAMPQSGTGVSVEAVDHVFQTNMLDMLKQTGRPEMVVGWYHSHPGFGCWLSGVDINTQQSFEALNQRAVAVVVDPIQSVKGKVVIDAFRLINPQTMMLGQEPRQTTSNLGHLNKPSIQALIHGLNRHYYSIAINYRKNELEEKMLLNLHKKKWTDGLTLRRFDTHSKTNEQTVQEMLNLAIKYNKAVQEEDELPPEKLAIANVGRQDAKKHLEEHVSNLMSSNIVQTLGTMLDTVVF
;
A
#
# COMPACT_ATOMS: atom_id res chain seq x y z
N MET A 1 -9.70 -14.35 -4.71
CA MET A 1 -9.70 -14.60 -6.16
C MET A 1 -8.57 -13.80 -6.74
N GLU A 2 -7.67 -14.44 -7.46
CA GLU A 2 -6.57 -13.75 -8.14
C GLU A 2 -7.13 -13.04 -9.36
N VAL A 3 -6.73 -11.80 -9.61
CA VAL A 3 -7.07 -11.04 -10.82
C VAL A 3 -5.83 -10.84 -11.68
N MET A 4 -6.00 -10.71 -13.00
CA MET A 4 -4.91 -10.49 -13.94
C MET A 4 -5.22 -9.35 -14.92
N GLY A 5 -4.17 -8.75 -15.47
CA GLY A 5 -4.29 -7.68 -16.45
C GLY A 5 -3.00 -7.48 -17.24
N LEU A 6 -3.10 -6.66 -18.28
CA LEU A 6 -1.98 -6.35 -19.17
C LEU A 6 -1.38 -4.99 -18.81
N MET A 7 -0.06 -4.90 -18.93
CA MET A 7 0.71 -3.68 -18.72
C MET A 7 1.10 -3.07 -20.05
N LEU A 8 0.79 -1.79 -20.22
CA LEU A 8 1.09 -1.00 -21.40
C LEU A 8 2.20 -0.01 -21.11
N GLY A 9 3.09 0.16 -22.08
CA GLY A 9 4.15 1.15 -21.98
C GLY A 9 5.16 1.04 -23.10
N GLU A 10 6.42 1.31 -22.76
CA GLU A 10 7.51 1.28 -23.71
C GLU A 10 8.77 0.63 -23.12
N PHE A 11 9.56 0.03 -24.00
CA PHE A 11 10.93 -0.39 -23.71
C PHE A 11 11.86 0.78 -24.07
N VAL A 12 12.39 1.48 -23.06
CA VAL A 12 13.18 2.71 -23.27
C VAL A 12 14.59 2.39 -23.80
N ASP A 13 15.28 1.48 -23.11
CA ASP A 13 16.61 0.97 -23.43
C ASP A 13 16.65 -0.52 -23.05
N GLU A 14 17.82 -1.17 -23.02
CA GLU A 14 17.96 -2.59 -22.66
C GLU A 14 17.69 -2.89 -21.18
N TYR A 15 17.79 -1.88 -20.30
CA TYR A 15 17.79 -2.05 -18.84
C TYR A 15 16.50 -1.59 -18.16
N THR A 16 15.68 -0.80 -18.87
CA THR A 16 14.53 -0.09 -18.32
C THR A 16 13.27 -0.43 -19.11
N VAL A 17 12.27 -0.93 -18.38
CA VAL A 17 10.89 -1.10 -18.88
C VAL A 17 10.03 -0.04 -18.22
N ARG A 18 9.38 0.82 -19.00
CA ARG A 18 8.50 1.85 -18.47
C ARG A 18 7.05 1.43 -18.67
N VAL A 19 6.39 1.04 -17.58
CA VAL A 19 4.95 0.82 -17.55
C VAL A 19 4.26 2.17 -17.37
N VAL A 20 3.40 2.55 -18.32
CA VAL A 20 2.67 3.83 -18.32
C VAL A 20 1.23 3.63 -17.90
N ASP A 21 0.62 2.52 -18.32
CA ASP A 21 -0.77 2.21 -17.99
C ASP A 21 -1.01 0.71 -17.85
N VAL A 22 -2.15 0.36 -17.27
CA VAL A 22 -2.59 -1.02 -17.09
C VAL A 22 -4.08 -1.12 -17.35
N PHE A 23 -4.53 -2.26 -17.85
CA PHE A 23 -5.96 -2.58 -17.88
C PHE A 23 -6.21 -4.02 -17.44
N ALA A 24 -7.32 -4.21 -16.75
CA ALA A 24 -7.74 -5.52 -16.25
C ALA A 24 -8.33 -6.36 -17.38
N MET A 25 -8.04 -7.66 -17.37
CA MET A 25 -8.67 -8.62 -18.26
C MET A 25 -9.92 -9.23 -17.59
N PRO A 26 -11.01 -9.46 -18.34
CA PRO A 26 -12.17 -10.15 -17.80
C PRO A 26 -11.78 -11.58 -17.38
N GLN A 27 -12.34 -12.05 -16.27
CA GLN A 27 -12.02 -13.38 -15.75
C GLN A 27 -13.10 -14.38 -16.12
N SER A 28 -12.69 -15.54 -16.66
CA SER A 28 -13.57 -16.69 -16.83
C SER A 28 -13.56 -17.50 -15.53
N GLY A 29 -14.72 -17.64 -14.89
CA GLY A 29 -14.90 -18.08 -13.50
C GLY A 29 -14.60 -19.55 -13.16
N THR A 30 -13.71 -20.23 -13.87
CA THR A 30 -13.30 -21.60 -13.56
C THR A 30 -11.93 -21.60 -12.89
N GLY A 31 -11.92 -21.38 -11.57
CA GLY A 31 -10.87 -21.78 -10.62
C GLY A 31 -9.41 -21.41 -10.95
N VAL A 32 -8.89 -20.35 -10.31
CA VAL A 32 -7.46 -20.15 -9.94
C VAL A 32 -6.43 -20.36 -11.07
N SER A 33 -6.83 -20.32 -12.35
CA SER A 33 -5.94 -20.49 -13.48
C SER A 33 -6.01 -19.29 -14.43
N VAL A 34 -4.83 -18.87 -14.90
CA VAL A 34 -4.63 -17.76 -15.84
C VAL A 34 -4.83 -18.26 -17.29
N GLU A 35 -5.89 -19.04 -17.53
CA GLU A 35 -6.04 -19.84 -18.76
C GLU A 35 -6.77 -19.15 -19.91
N ALA A 36 -7.22 -17.90 -19.76
CA ALA A 36 -7.95 -17.22 -20.82
C ALA A 36 -7.52 -15.76 -20.96
N VAL A 37 -6.30 -15.54 -21.47
CA VAL A 37 -6.04 -14.27 -22.18
C VAL A 37 -6.90 -14.32 -23.43
N ASP A 38 -8.06 -13.67 -23.39
CA ASP A 38 -8.88 -13.50 -24.58
C ASP A 38 -8.16 -12.56 -25.57
N HIS A 39 -7.51 -13.14 -26.57
CA HIS A 39 -6.82 -12.41 -27.62
C HIS A 39 -7.73 -11.46 -28.38
N VAL A 40 -9.04 -11.76 -28.47
CA VAL A 40 -10.02 -10.89 -29.13
C VAL A 40 -10.22 -9.64 -28.29
N PHE A 41 -10.41 -9.80 -26.98
CA PHE A 41 -10.51 -8.68 -26.04
C PHE A 41 -9.24 -7.81 -26.05
N GLN A 42 -8.07 -8.44 -25.99
CA GLN A 42 -6.79 -7.72 -26.06
C GLN A 42 -6.66 -6.89 -27.34
N THR A 43 -6.96 -7.48 -28.50
CA THR A 43 -6.83 -6.79 -29.80
C THR A 43 -7.79 -5.61 -29.90
N ASN A 44 -9.06 -5.83 -29.55
CA ASN A 44 -10.08 -4.78 -29.56
C ASN A 44 -9.71 -3.63 -28.62
N MET A 45 -9.25 -3.93 -27.40
CA MET A 45 -8.86 -2.92 -26.42
C MET A 45 -7.64 -2.10 -26.90
N LEU A 46 -6.63 -2.76 -27.47
CA LEU A 46 -5.46 -2.08 -28.05
C LEU A 46 -5.86 -1.17 -29.22
N ASP A 47 -6.79 -1.59 -30.06
CA ASP A 47 -7.26 -0.76 -31.18
C ASP A 47 -8.11 0.43 -30.72
N MET A 48 -8.91 0.27 -29.67
CA MET A 48 -9.60 1.40 -29.02
C MET A 48 -8.62 2.40 -28.42
N LEU A 49 -7.58 1.93 -27.73
CA LEU A 49 -6.56 2.80 -27.14
C LEU A 49 -5.80 3.61 -28.20
N LYS A 50 -5.44 2.97 -29.33
CA LYS A 50 -4.81 3.67 -30.46
C LYS A 50 -5.68 4.82 -30.98
N GLN A 51 -7.00 4.63 -31.08
CA GLN A 51 -7.92 5.67 -31.52
C GLN A 51 -7.98 6.86 -30.55
N THR A 52 -7.74 6.63 -29.26
CA THR A 52 -7.67 7.69 -28.23
C THR A 52 -6.31 8.40 -28.16
N GLY A 53 -5.39 8.09 -29.08
CA GLY A 53 -4.04 8.67 -29.09
C GLY A 53 -3.07 7.99 -28.11
N ARG A 54 -3.31 6.73 -27.77
CA ARG A 54 -2.50 5.93 -26.83
C ARG A 54 -1.87 4.73 -27.57
N PRO A 55 -0.70 4.92 -28.22
CA PRO A 55 -0.07 3.91 -29.07
C PRO A 55 0.83 2.93 -28.30
N GLU A 56 0.76 2.91 -26.96
CA GLU A 56 1.61 2.06 -26.13
C GLU A 56 1.41 0.57 -26.41
N MET A 57 2.49 -0.20 -26.31
CA MET A 57 2.48 -1.64 -26.54
C MET A 57 2.46 -2.41 -25.23
N VAL A 58 2.09 -3.69 -25.29
CA VAL A 58 2.11 -4.59 -24.12
C VAL A 58 3.56 -4.89 -23.74
N VAL A 59 3.96 -4.45 -22.55
CA VAL A 59 5.32 -4.65 -22.00
C VAL A 59 5.38 -5.78 -20.96
N GLY A 60 4.23 -6.32 -20.56
CA GLY A 60 4.13 -7.40 -19.60
C GLY A 60 2.71 -7.59 -19.11
N TRP A 61 2.57 -8.30 -17.99
CA TRP A 61 1.30 -8.57 -17.35
C TRP A 61 1.45 -8.51 -15.83
N TYR A 62 0.34 -8.30 -15.14
CA TYR A 62 0.30 -8.32 -13.69
C TYR A 62 -0.80 -9.25 -13.20
N HIS A 63 -0.63 -9.77 -11.99
CA HIS A 63 -1.69 -10.46 -11.27
C HIS A 63 -1.59 -10.22 -9.77
N SER A 64 -2.64 -10.60 -9.05
CA SER A 64 -2.69 -10.46 -7.59
C SER A 64 -2.58 -11.80 -6.88
N HIS A 65 -1.79 -11.86 -5.81
CA HIS A 65 -1.78 -12.96 -4.84
C HIS A 65 -2.32 -12.46 -3.50
N PRO A 66 -3.62 -12.60 -3.20
CA PRO A 66 -4.18 -12.04 -1.98
C PRO A 66 -3.75 -12.85 -0.75
N GLY A 67 -2.85 -12.28 0.06
CA GLY A 67 -2.42 -12.84 1.35
C GLY A 67 -1.28 -13.84 1.29
N PHE A 68 -0.76 -14.18 0.12
CA PHE A 68 0.33 -15.16 -0.05
C PHE A 68 1.72 -14.53 -0.24
N GLY A 69 1.81 -13.20 -0.34
CA GLY A 69 3.03 -12.50 -0.74
C GLY A 69 3.34 -12.61 -2.24
N CYS A 70 4.46 -12.03 -2.67
CA CYS A 70 4.85 -11.96 -4.07
C CYS A 70 5.79 -13.12 -4.46
N TRP A 71 5.28 -14.07 -5.24
CA TRP A 71 6.06 -15.16 -5.88
C TRP A 71 5.31 -15.63 -7.13
N LEU A 72 5.91 -16.53 -7.93
CA LEU A 72 5.25 -17.11 -9.10
C LEU A 72 4.95 -18.59 -8.88
N SER A 73 3.70 -19.00 -9.10
CA SER A 73 3.31 -20.41 -9.13
C SER A 73 3.73 -21.10 -10.42
N GLY A 74 3.60 -22.43 -10.47
CA GLY A 74 3.87 -23.18 -11.71
C GLY A 74 2.98 -22.73 -12.88
N VAL A 75 1.74 -22.33 -12.61
CA VAL A 75 0.82 -21.77 -13.62
C VAL A 75 1.33 -20.41 -14.10
N ASP A 76 1.73 -19.53 -13.17
CA ASP A 76 2.25 -18.20 -13.49
C ASP A 76 3.55 -18.28 -14.32
N ILE A 77 4.41 -19.25 -14.03
CA ILE A 77 5.64 -19.50 -14.79
C ILE A 77 5.29 -19.89 -16.24
N ASN A 78 4.32 -20.78 -16.45
CA ASN A 78 3.89 -21.19 -17.80
C ASN A 78 3.26 -20.02 -18.58
N THR A 79 2.44 -19.21 -17.90
CA THR A 79 1.87 -17.99 -18.49
C THR A 79 2.97 -17.00 -18.86
N GLN A 80 3.91 -16.73 -17.95
CA GLN A 80 5.03 -15.83 -18.21
C GLN A 80 5.92 -16.33 -19.36
N GLN A 81 6.16 -17.64 -19.47
CA GLN A 81 6.91 -18.21 -20.59
C GLN A 81 6.24 -17.92 -21.94
N SER A 82 4.91 -17.94 -21.98
CA SER A 82 4.14 -17.60 -23.19
C SER A 82 4.27 -16.13 -23.56
N PHE A 83 4.26 -15.22 -22.57
CA PHE A 83 4.52 -13.79 -22.80
C PHE A 83 5.97 -13.50 -23.22
N GLU A 84 6.94 -14.21 -22.64
CA GLU A 84 8.35 -14.07 -23.01
C GLU A 84 8.66 -14.58 -24.43
N ALA A 85 7.88 -15.55 -24.94
CA ALA A 85 7.97 -16.00 -26.33
C ALA A 85 7.56 -14.91 -27.33
N LEU A 86 6.57 -14.08 -26.97
CA LEU A 86 6.13 -12.94 -27.79
C LEU A 86 7.08 -11.75 -27.63
N ASN A 87 7.40 -11.40 -26.38
CA ASN A 87 8.28 -10.30 -26.02
C ASN A 87 9.31 -10.80 -25.02
N GLN A 88 10.55 -11.02 -25.45
CA GLN A 88 11.61 -11.57 -24.58
C GLN A 88 11.81 -10.80 -23.27
N ARG A 89 11.44 -9.52 -23.23
CA ARG A 89 11.58 -8.61 -22.09
C ARG A 89 10.29 -8.41 -21.30
N ALA A 90 9.27 -9.24 -21.52
CA ALA A 90 8.03 -9.19 -20.76
C ALA A 90 8.29 -9.33 -19.26
N VAL A 91 7.63 -8.49 -18.46
CA VAL A 91 7.74 -8.52 -16.99
C VAL A 91 6.43 -9.04 -16.39
N ALA A 92 6.54 -9.90 -15.37
CA ALA A 92 5.42 -10.31 -14.53
C ALA A 92 5.43 -9.48 -13.23
N VAL A 93 4.36 -8.74 -12.95
CA VAL A 93 4.22 -7.99 -11.69
C VAL A 93 3.22 -8.68 -10.77
N VAL A 94 3.62 -8.92 -9.53
CA VAL A 94 2.75 -9.56 -8.52
C VAL A 94 2.45 -8.56 -7.42
N VAL A 95 1.16 -8.36 -7.15
CA VAL A 95 0.68 -7.44 -6.12
C VAL A 95 -0.08 -8.22 -5.04
N ASP A 96 0.29 -8.03 -3.77
CA ASP A 96 -0.51 -8.54 -2.65
C ASP A 96 -1.29 -7.38 -1.99
N PRO A 97 -2.59 -7.19 -2.31
CA PRO A 97 -3.38 -6.11 -1.76
C PRO A 97 -3.74 -6.30 -0.27
N ILE A 98 -3.64 -7.52 0.27
CA ILE A 98 -4.02 -7.81 1.66
C ILE A 98 -2.88 -7.46 2.60
N GLN A 99 -1.64 -7.82 2.23
CA GLN A 99 -0.46 -7.48 3.03
C GLN A 99 0.01 -6.02 2.82
N SER A 100 -0.47 -5.36 1.77
CA SER A 100 -0.20 -3.94 1.52
C SER A 100 -0.92 -3.05 2.53
N VAL A 101 -0.16 -2.24 3.27
CA VAL A 101 -0.68 -1.29 4.27
C VAL A 101 -0.19 0.12 3.98
N LYS A 102 -0.81 1.14 4.61
CA LYS A 102 -0.36 2.53 4.47
C LYS A 102 1.12 2.63 4.85
N GLY A 103 1.97 3.01 3.88
CA GLY A 103 3.42 3.13 4.04
C GLY A 103 4.24 1.94 3.53
N LYS A 104 3.62 0.79 3.21
CA LYS A 104 4.30 -0.34 2.57
C LYS A 104 3.38 -1.03 1.57
N VAL A 105 3.67 -0.86 0.29
CA VAL A 105 3.02 -1.60 -0.80
C VAL A 105 3.82 -2.87 -1.05
N VAL A 106 3.15 -4.02 -0.97
CA VAL A 106 3.74 -5.35 -1.23
C VAL A 106 3.55 -5.64 -2.72
N ILE A 107 4.61 -5.34 -3.47
CA ILE A 107 4.68 -5.48 -4.92
C ILE A 107 6.10 -5.84 -5.31
N ASP A 108 6.24 -6.84 -6.17
CA ASP A 108 7.51 -7.24 -6.77
C ASP A 108 7.30 -7.58 -8.25
N ALA A 109 8.37 -7.40 -9.01
CA ALA A 109 8.42 -7.73 -10.43
C ALA A 109 9.36 -8.90 -10.64
N PHE A 110 8.98 -9.84 -11.50
CA PHE A 110 9.73 -11.06 -11.78
C PHE A 110 9.90 -11.26 -13.28
N ARG A 111 10.96 -11.97 -13.63
CA ARG A 111 11.24 -12.46 -14.98
C ARG A 111 11.90 -13.83 -14.91
N LEU A 112 11.64 -14.69 -15.89
CA LEU A 112 12.15 -16.06 -15.88
C LEU A 112 13.66 -16.08 -16.17
N ILE A 113 14.31 -17.11 -15.62
CA ILE A 113 15.70 -17.45 -15.92
C ILE A 113 15.66 -18.53 -17.00
N ASN A 114 16.41 -18.33 -18.09
CA ASN A 114 16.58 -19.39 -19.07
C ASN A 114 17.33 -20.58 -18.42
N PRO A 115 16.75 -21.79 -18.39
CA PRO A 115 17.39 -22.97 -17.80
C PRO A 115 18.77 -23.26 -18.38
N GLN A 116 18.98 -22.97 -19.67
CA GLN A 116 20.27 -23.17 -20.34
C GLN A 116 21.37 -22.28 -19.74
N THR A 117 21.05 -21.02 -19.43
CA THR A 117 21.98 -20.06 -18.80
C THR A 117 22.39 -20.52 -17.41
N MET A 118 21.45 -21.08 -16.64
CA MET A 118 21.73 -21.62 -15.31
C MET A 118 22.66 -22.85 -15.37
N MET A 119 22.48 -23.74 -16.36
CA MET A 119 23.37 -24.89 -16.57
C MET A 119 24.79 -24.47 -16.99
N LEU A 120 24.93 -23.32 -17.65
CA LEU A 120 26.21 -22.72 -18.02
C LEU A 120 26.91 -22.00 -16.85
N GLY A 121 26.29 -21.95 -15.67
CA GLY A 121 26.84 -21.28 -14.48
C GLY A 121 26.99 -19.76 -14.64
N GLN A 122 26.39 -19.18 -15.68
CA GLN A 122 26.39 -17.74 -15.88
C GLN A 122 25.30 -17.11 -15.01
N GLU A 123 25.64 -16.06 -14.27
CA GLU A 123 24.62 -15.31 -13.56
C GLU A 123 23.67 -14.68 -14.60
N PRO A 124 22.35 -14.94 -14.49
CA PRO A 124 21.37 -14.40 -15.43
C PRO A 124 21.16 -12.88 -15.29
N ARG A 125 21.82 -12.25 -14.31
CA ARG A 125 21.72 -10.82 -14.02
C ARG A 125 23.01 -10.11 -14.44
N GLN A 126 22.89 -9.02 -15.20
CA GLN A 126 23.96 -8.04 -15.31
C GLN A 126 23.88 -7.12 -14.09
N THR A 127 24.74 -7.35 -13.09
CA THR A 127 24.85 -6.52 -11.89
C THR A 127 25.65 -5.26 -12.19
N THR A 128 25.03 -4.23 -12.75
CA THR A 128 25.64 -2.89 -12.82
C THR A 128 25.60 -2.26 -11.42
N SER A 129 26.74 -1.78 -10.94
CA SER A 129 27.07 -1.61 -9.52
C SER A 129 26.29 -0.54 -8.75
N ASN A 130 25.31 0.16 -9.36
CA ASN A 130 24.81 1.44 -8.86
C ASN A 130 23.36 1.44 -8.34
N LEU A 131 22.54 0.40 -8.59
CA LEU A 131 21.13 0.33 -8.14
C LEU A 131 20.71 -1.03 -7.54
N GLY A 132 21.68 -1.90 -7.21
CA GLY A 132 21.45 -3.32 -6.93
C GLY A 132 20.98 -3.72 -5.52
N HIS A 133 20.42 -2.83 -4.70
CA HIS A 133 19.81 -3.28 -3.43
C HIS A 133 18.42 -3.88 -3.70
N LEU A 134 18.42 -5.11 -4.19
CA LEU A 134 17.22 -5.96 -4.16
C LEU A 134 16.78 -6.11 -2.70
N ASN A 135 15.49 -5.88 -2.46
CA ASN A 135 14.92 -6.16 -1.15
C ASN A 135 15.17 -7.62 -0.78
N LYS A 136 15.47 -7.88 0.50
CA LYS A 136 15.65 -9.25 0.97
C LYS A 136 14.38 -10.05 0.65
N PRO A 137 14.49 -11.11 -0.16
CA PRO A 137 13.31 -11.86 -0.56
C PRO A 137 12.67 -12.55 0.64
N SER A 138 11.36 -12.76 0.57
CA SER A 138 10.67 -13.57 1.58
C SER A 138 11.15 -15.03 1.50
N ILE A 139 11.19 -15.70 2.64
CA ILE A 139 11.54 -17.13 2.72
C ILE A 139 10.58 -17.96 1.85
N GLN A 140 9.31 -17.58 1.82
CA GLN A 140 8.29 -18.19 0.98
C GLN A 140 8.64 -18.07 -0.51
N ALA A 141 9.02 -16.88 -1.00
CA ALA A 141 9.42 -16.70 -2.40
C ALA A 141 10.65 -17.55 -2.76
N LEU A 142 11.61 -17.70 -1.84
CA LEU A 142 12.78 -18.56 -2.04
C LEU A 142 12.39 -20.05 -2.17
N ILE A 143 11.46 -20.53 -1.35
CA ILE A 143 10.93 -21.90 -1.44
C ILE A 143 10.22 -22.12 -2.77
N HIS A 144 9.50 -21.12 -3.28
CA HIS A 144 8.77 -21.17 -4.55
C HIS A 144 9.64 -20.86 -5.78
N GLY A 145 10.97 -20.93 -5.66
CA GLY A 145 11.86 -20.96 -6.82
C GLY A 145 12.46 -19.62 -7.25
N LEU A 146 12.38 -18.59 -6.41
CA LEU A 146 13.15 -17.36 -6.62
C LEU A 146 14.65 -17.66 -6.65
N ASN A 147 15.37 -17.06 -7.61
CA ASN A 147 16.78 -17.33 -7.97
C ASN A 147 17.06 -18.71 -8.58
N ARG A 148 16.03 -19.52 -8.87
CA ARG A 148 16.16 -20.79 -9.59
C ARG A 148 15.39 -20.78 -10.91
N HIS A 149 14.12 -20.42 -10.86
CA HIS A 149 13.24 -20.37 -12.05
C HIS A 149 13.02 -18.94 -12.56
N TYR A 150 13.06 -17.97 -11.64
CA TYR A 150 12.86 -16.56 -11.94
C TYR A 150 13.68 -15.70 -10.99
N TYR A 151 13.88 -14.45 -11.36
CA TYR A 151 14.58 -13.47 -10.55
C TYR A 151 13.72 -12.22 -10.36
N SER A 152 13.87 -11.57 -9.19
CA SER A 152 13.22 -10.30 -8.89
C SER A 152 13.94 -9.14 -9.59
N ILE A 153 13.16 -8.15 -10.04
CA ILE A 153 13.59 -6.89 -10.64
C ILE A 153 13.21 -5.76 -9.69
N ALA A 154 14.12 -4.80 -9.51
CA ALA A 154 13.85 -3.61 -8.70
C ALA A 154 12.80 -2.72 -9.36
N ILE A 155 11.77 -2.33 -8.60
CA ILE A 155 10.72 -1.43 -9.04
C ILE A 155 11.03 -0.02 -8.54
N ASN A 156 10.97 0.96 -9.44
CA ASN A 156 11.03 2.37 -9.11
C ASN A 156 9.73 3.07 -9.51
N TYR A 157 9.32 4.05 -8.70
CA TYR A 157 8.15 4.87 -8.98
C TYR A 157 8.58 6.22 -9.52
N ARG A 158 7.98 6.64 -10.63
CA ARG A 158 8.10 8.00 -11.13
C ARG A 158 6.79 8.73 -10.84
N LYS A 159 6.88 9.92 -10.26
CA LYS A 159 5.75 10.82 -10.05
C LYS A 159 6.11 12.17 -10.66
N ASN A 160 5.21 12.72 -11.47
CA ASN A 160 5.36 14.06 -12.00
C ASN A 160 4.87 15.10 -10.98
N GLU A 161 5.40 16.32 -11.03
CA GLU A 161 4.97 17.39 -10.10
C GLU A 161 3.47 17.67 -10.16
N LEU A 162 2.87 17.56 -11.35
CA LEU A 162 1.44 17.76 -11.55
C LEU A 162 0.63 16.65 -10.85
N GLU A 163 1.06 15.40 -11.00
CA GLU A 163 0.43 14.25 -10.33
C GLU A 163 0.54 14.39 -8.82
N GLU A 164 1.71 14.77 -8.31
CA GLU A 164 1.92 15.00 -6.88
C GLU A 164 1.00 16.11 -6.36
N LYS A 165 0.93 17.26 -7.04
CA LYS A 165 0.02 18.36 -6.68
C LYS A 165 -1.46 17.91 -6.72
N MET A 166 -1.85 17.16 -7.74
CA MET A 166 -3.22 16.64 -7.89
C MET A 166 -3.57 15.64 -6.78
N LEU A 167 -2.69 14.68 -6.50
CA LEU A 167 -2.89 13.68 -5.44
C LEU A 167 -2.91 14.32 -4.06
N LEU A 168 -2.04 15.32 -3.81
CA LEU A 168 -2.05 16.10 -2.57
C LEU A 168 -3.36 16.87 -2.38
N ASN A 169 -4.00 17.33 -3.46
CA ASN A 169 -5.28 18.03 -3.38
C ASN A 169 -6.44 17.11 -2.96
N LEU A 170 -6.41 15.82 -3.33
CA LEU A 170 -7.46 14.87 -2.94
C LEU A 170 -7.53 14.62 -1.43
N HIS A 171 -6.39 14.75 -0.74
CA HIS A 171 -6.32 14.60 0.71
C HIS A 171 -6.62 15.90 1.49
N LYS A 172 -6.82 17.04 0.80
CA LYS A 172 -7.14 18.30 1.48
C LYS A 172 -8.57 18.26 1.99
N LYS A 173 -8.75 18.68 3.24
CA LYS A 173 -10.07 18.97 3.80
C LYS A 173 -10.70 20.14 3.04
N LYS A 174 -12.05 20.18 2.97
CA LYS A 174 -12.73 21.30 2.33
C LYS A 174 -12.47 22.54 3.18
N TRP A 175 -12.21 23.68 2.54
CA TRP A 175 -11.99 24.94 3.26
C TRP A 175 -13.20 25.34 4.11
N THR A 176 -14.40 24.97 3.67
CA THR A 176 -15.66 25.18 4.40
C THR A 176 -15.71 24.45 5.73
N ASP A 177 -15.04 23.30 5.86
CA ASP A 177 -15.06 22.50 7.09
C ASP A 177 -14.47 23.29 8.28
N GLY A 178 -13.57 24.25 8.01
CA GLY A 178 -13.00 25.15 9.02
C GLY A 178 -13.91 26.32 9.42
N LEU A 179 -14.94 26.61 8.61
CA LEU A 179 -15.93 27.66 8.86
C LEU A 179 -17.25 27.11 9.38
N THR A 180 -17.39 25.78 9.46
CA THR A 180 -18.57 25.17 10.06
C THR A 180 -18.39 25.01 11.55
N LEU A 181 -19.27 25.64 12.32
CA LEU A 181 -19.38 25.42 13.76
C LEU A 181 -20.19 24.16 14.06
N ARG A 182 -19.78 23.41 15.08
CA ARG A 182 -20.64 22.37 15.65
C ARG A 182 -21.78 23.02 16.44
N ARG A 183 -22.91 22.34 16.54
CA ARG A 183 -24.04 22.82 17.36
C ARG A 183 -23.60 22.93 18.83
N PHE A 184 -23.84 24.09 19.43
CA PHE A 184 -23.43 24.37 20.81
C PHE A 184 -23.96 23.34 21.83
N ASP A 185 -25.22 22.91 21.70
CA ASP A 185 -25.79 21.88 22.58
C ASP A 185 -25.04 20.56 22.53
N THR A 186 -24.67 20.12 21.31
CA THR A 186 -23.92 18.87 21.13
C THR A 186 -22.50 18.99 21.65
N HIS A 187 -21.85 20.13 21.41
CA HIS A 187 -20.49 20.38 21.86
C HIS A 187 -20.42 20.47 23.40
N SER A 188 -21.37 21.15 24.04
CA SER A 188 -21.47 21.24 25.49
C SER A 188 -21.65 19.86 26.13
N LYS A 189 -22.53 19.02 25.57
CA LYS A 189 -22.72 17.63 26.06
C LYS A 189 -21.46 16.79 25.91
N THR A 190 -20.75 16.89 24.80
CA THR A 190 -19.47 16.17 24.61
C THR A 190 -18.41 16.63 25.61
N ASN A 191 -18.35 17.92 25.92
CA ASN A 191 -17.42 18.46 26.92
C ASN A 191 -17.74 17.94 28.32
N GLU A 192 -19.02 17.96 28.72
CA GLU A 192 -19.47 17.42 30.00
C GLU A 192 -19.13 15.93 30.15
N GLN A 193 -19.41 15.13 29.13
CA GLN A 193 -19.07 13.69 29.11
C GLN A 193 -17.56 13.46 29.24
N THR A 194 -16.76 14.19 28.46
CA THR A 194 -15.29 14.04 28.46
C THR A 194 -14.70 14.43 29.82
N VAL A 195 -15.18 15.51 30.43
CA VAL A 195 -14.72 15.95 31.77
C VAL A 195 -15.12 14.95 32.85
N GLN A 196 -16.31 14.36 32.76
CA GLN A 196 -16.75 13.32 33.69
C GLN A 196 -15.89 12.05 33.58
N GLU A 197 -15.53 11.65 32.36
CA GLU A 197 -14.59 10.54 32.12
C GLU A 197 -13.18 10.86 32.65
N MET A 198 -12.70 12.09 32.43
CA MET A 198 -11.42 12.55 32.96
C MET A 198 -11.39 12.54 34.49
N LEU A 199 -12.49 12.88 35.18
CA LEU A 199 -12.56 12.78 36.64
C LEU A 199 -12.37 11.33 37.11
N ASN A 200 -13.05 10.38 36.45
CA ASN A 200 -12.90 8.96 36.77
C ASN A 200 -11.47 8.46 36.52
N LEU A 201 -10.83 8.91 35.43
CA LEU A 201 -9.44 8.59 35.13
C LEU A 201 -8.46 9.25 36.12
N ALA A 202 -8.72 10.47 36.59
CA ALA A 202 -7.90 11.16 37.58
C ALA A 202 -7.92 10.44 38.93
N ILE A 203 -9.08 9.93 39.36
CA ILE A 203 -9.19 9.10 40.57
C ILE A 203 -8.36 7.82 40.41
N LYS A 204 -8.48 7.14 39.26
CA LYS A 204 -7.67 5.95 38.95
C LYS A 204 -6.17 6.25 38.90
N TYR A 205 -5.78 7.38 38.32
CA TYR A 205 -4.39 7.81 38.24
C TYR A 205 -3.81 8.10 39.63
N ASN A 206 -4.55 8.80 40.50
CA ASN A 206 -4.12 9.03 41.88
C ASN A 206 -3.90 7.72 42.63
N LYS A 207 -4.81 6.75 42.46
CA LYS A 207 -4.64 5.41 43.03
C LYS A 207 -3.41 4.69 42.46
N ALA A 208 -3.19 4.76 41.15
CA ALA A 208 -2.04 4.15 40.50
C ALA A 208 -0.70 4.74 40.99
N VAL A 209 -0.64 6.06 41.23
CA VAL A 209 0.55 6.72 41.78
C VAL A 209 0.80 6.28 43.23
N GLN A 210 -0.24 6.11 44.04
CA GLN A 210 -0.08 5.56 45.41
C GLN A 210 0.44 4.12 45.39
N GLU A 211 -0.04 3.29 44.46
CA GLU A 211 0.42 1.91 44.27
C GLU A 211 1.86 1.84 43.69
N GLU A 212 2.31 2.88 42.99
CA GLU A 212 3.66 3.00 42.41
C GLU A 212 4.75 3.13 43.49
N ASP A 213 4.46 3.84 44.59
CA ASP A 213 5.40 4.01 45.72
C ASP A 213 5.63 2.71 46.50
N GLU A 214 4.70 1.75 46.44
CA GLU A 214 4.76 0.50 47.22
C GLU A 214 5.49 -0.65 46.50
N LEU A 215 5.60 -0.60 45.17
CA LEU A 215 6.03 -1.73 44.35
C LEU A 215 7.26 -1.40 43.50
N PRO A 216 8.19 -2.35 43.32
CA PRO A 216 9.32 -2.17 42.41
C PRO A 216 8.85 -2.13 40.94
N PRO A 217 9.56 -1.39 40.06
CA PRO A 217 9.14 -1.09 38.69
C PRO A 217 8.92 -2.34 37.82
N GLU A 218 9.67 -3.43 38.04
CA GLU A 218 9.50 -4.69 37.30
C GLU A 218 8.16 -5.38 37.60
N LYS A 219 7.70 -5.31 38.85
CA LYS A 219 6.40 -5.89 39.25
C LYS A 219 5.24 -5.01 38.79
N LEU A 220 5.43 -3.69 38.77
CA LEU A 220 4.46 -2.73 38.23
C LEU A 220 4.25 -2.93 36.73
N ALA A 221 5.33 -3.14 35.97
CA ALA A 221 5.24 -3.40 34.53
C ALA A 221 4.36 -4.61 34.22
N ILE A 222 4.46 -5.68 35.03
CA ILE A 222 3.63 -6.89 34.90
C ILE A 222 2.19 -6.63 35.39
N ALA A 223 2.01 -5.92 36.50
CA ALA A 223 0.69 -5.63 37.07
C ALA A 223 -0.16 -4.69 36.18
N ASN A 224 0.48 -3.85 35.38
CA ASN A 224 -0.16 -2.92 34.46
C ASN A 224 -0.57 -3.59 33.13
N VAL A 225 -0.10 -4.81 32.83
CA VAL A 225 -0.52 -5.53 31.62
C VAL A 225 -2.00 -5.89 31.71
N GLY A 226 -2.79 -5.39 30.77
CA GLY A 226 -4.24 -5.63 30.70
C GLY A 226 -5.10 -4.65 31.51
N ARG A 227 -4.49 -3.65 32.18
CA ARG A 227 -5.21 -2.53 32.80
C ARG A 227 -5.12 -1.28 31.94
N GLN A 228 -6.14 -0.43 32.02
CA GLN A 228 -6.16 0.85 31.32
C GLN A 228 -5.13 1.81 31.96
N ASP A 229 -4.19 2.31 31.16
CA ASP A 229 -3.21 3.31 31.61
C ASP A 229 -3.89 4.69 31.76
N ALA A 230 -4.21 5.04 33.01
CA ALA A 230 -4.94 6.26 33.32
C ALA A 230 -4.18 7.53 32.89
N LYS A 231 -2.84 7.53 32.94
CA LYS A 231 -2.03 8.70 32.55
C LYS A 231 -2.14 8.96 31.06
N LYS A 232 -1.89 7.92 30.26
CA LYS A 232 -1.92 8.01 28.79
C LYS A 232 -3.31 8.43 28.28
N HIS A 233 -4.36 7.89 28.86
CA HIS A 233 -5.73 8.26 28.49
C HIS A 233 -6.10 9.68 28.93
N LEU A 234 -5.63 10.16 30.10
CA LEU A 234 -5.82 11.55 30.50
C LEU A 234 -5.17 12.51 29.51
N GLU A 235 -3.92 12.26 29.11
CA GLU A 235 -3.20 13.07 28.13
C GLU A 235 -3.94 13.11 26.77
N GLU A 236 -4.45 11.96 26.31
CA GLU A 236 -5.24 11.87 25.08
C GLU A 236 -6.54 12.68 25.15
N HIS A 237 -7.31 12.55 26.24
CA HIS A 237 -8.55 13.28 26.42
C HIS A 237 -8.32 14.79 26.54
N VAL A 238 -7.27 15.22 27.24
CA VAL A 238 -6.88 16.65 27.33
C VAL A 238 -6.55 17.20 25.95
N SER A 239 -5.72 16.51 25.17
CA SER A 239 -5.33 16.94 23.83
C SER A 239 -6.54 17.09 22.90
N ASN A 240 -7.45 16.11 22.92
CA ASN A 240 -8.66 16.11 22.11
C ASN A 240 -9.65 17.22 22.54
N LEU A 241 -9.89 17.36 23.84
CA LEU A 241 -10.80 18.37 24.40
C LEU A 241 -10.30 19.78 24.09
N MET A 242 -9.00 20.03 24.31
CA MET A 242 -8.37 21.31 24.05
C MET A 242 -8.41 21.65 22.56
N SER A 243 -8.09 20.70 21.68
CA SER A 243 -8.19 20.90 20.23
C SER A 243 -9.61 21.23 19.77
N SER A 244 -10.60 20.49 20.28
CA SER A 244 -12.02 20.70 19.95
C SER A 244 -12.51 22.08 20.41
N ASN A 245 -12.18 22.47 21.64
CA ASN A 245 -12.63 23.74 22.21
C ASN A 245 -11.94 24.94 21.56
N ILE A 246 -10.62 24.88 21.35
CA ILE A 246 -9.88 25.96 20.68
C ILE A 246 -10.44 26.20 19.27
N VAL A 247 -10.69 25.13 18.50
CA VAL A 247 -11.24 25.25 17.14
C VAL A 247 -12.66 25.83 17.17
N GLN A 248 -13.52 25.39 18.09
CA GLN A 248 -14.88 25.91 18.21
C GLN A 248 -14.89 27.39 18.63
N THR A 249 -14.08 27.77 19.62
CA THR A 249 -13.98 29.17 20.07
C THR A 249 -13.39 30.06 18.98
N LEU A 250 -12.33 29.62 18.30
CA LEU A 250 -11.73 30.36 17.19
C LEU A 250 -12.71 30.52 16.03
N GLY A 251 -13.43 29.45 15.65
CA GLY A 251 -14.47 29.52 14.63
C GLY A 251 -15.57 30.52 14.99
N THR A 252 -16.01 30.54 16.26
CA THR A 252 -17.05 31.46 16.72
C THR A 252 -16.57 32.90 16.65
N MET A 253 -15.32 33.18 17.07
CA MET A 253 -14.73 34.52 16.97
C MET A 253 -14.56 34.96 15.51
N LEU A 254 -14.12 34.07 14.63
CA LEU A 254 -13.97 34.37 13.20
C LEU A 254 -15.30 34.71 12.56
N ASP A 255 -16.34 33.92 12.84
CA ASP A 255 -17.67 34.14 12.28
C ASP A 255 -18.23 35.51 12.67
N THR A 256 -18.01 35.97 13.91
CA THR A 256 -18.49 37.29 14.37
C THR A 256 -17.80 38.50 13.74
N VAL A 257 -16.61 38.32 13.17
CA VAL A 257 -15.82 39.41 12.56
C VAL A 257 -15.95 39.40 11.04
N VAL A 258 -16.05 38.20 10.45
CA VAL A 258 -16.05 38.01 8.99
C VAL A 258 -17.45 38.13 8.38
N PHE A 259 -18.50 37.72 9.09
CA PHE A 259 -19.89 37.71 8.62
C PHE A 259 -20.77 38.64 9.47
#